data_AF-A0A533RF24-F1
#
_entry.id   AF-A0A533RF24-F1
#
_cell.length_a   1.000
_cell.length_b   1.000
_cell.length_c   1.000
_cell.angle_alpha   90.00
_cell.angle_beta   90.00
_cell.angle_gamma   90.00
#
_symmetry.space_group_name_H-M   'P 1'
#
loop_
_entity.id
_entity.type
_entity.pdbx_description
1 polymer ?
#
loop_
_entity_poly.entity_id
_entity_poly.type
_entity_poly.pdbx_seq_one_letter_code
_entity_poly.pdbx_strand_id
1 'polypeptide(L)'
;MPTPSETTRAERLPLIGLAAVIAAAALLYLPHLRDAIGGFQHTNEGFYGLLARDYAHGPLLAPWLHPLESNNPPLYPWVQALLVRAGADPVVAGRAISLLATLLCAALVFALCARLYDRRTGLVAAAVFVFLPGVALVGRNAQTDVPVLALQLAAVTVYVIAAERTGRRSAALLGALAGALMGAAALTKLSALIALPALALWQVWRTRGLRWLAEPATLGALAATALVGGTWYGYRAATAAEFLTAQSRLIGLGNLD
;
A
#
# COMPACT_ATOMS: atom_id res chain seq x y z
N MET A 1 30.00 -13.69 -28.24
CA MET A 1 28.63 -13.14 -28.16
C MET A 1 27.73 -14.27 -27.66
N PRO A 2 26.88 -14.04 -26.65
CA PRO A 2 25.96 -15.07 -26.18
C PRO A 2 24.96 -15.45 -27.27
N THR A 3 24.64 -16.74 -27.35
CA THR A 3 23.69 -17.27 -28.33
C THR A 3 22.25 -16.87 -27.98
N PRO A 4 21.30 -16.85 -28.94
CA PRO A 4 19.90 -16.46 -28.68
C PRO A 4 19.20 -17.27 -27.58
N SER A 5 19.63 -18.51 -27.36
CA SER A 5 19.14 -19.38 -26.28
C SER A 5 19.69 -18.98 -24.90
N GLU A 6 20.94 -18.50 -24.83
CA GLU A 6 21.59 -18.05 -23.59
C GLU A 6 21.02 -16.71 -23.11
N THR A 7 20.72 -15.77 -24.02
CA THR A 7 20.04 -14.51 -23.69
C THR A 7 18.64 -14.76 -23.15
N THR A 8 17.87 -15.65 -23.79
CA THR A 8 16.52 -16.01 -23.33
C THR A 8 16.55 -16.68 -21.94
N ARG A 9 17.56 -17.52 -21.67
CA ARG A 9 17.73 -18.15 -20.35
C ARG A 9 18.11 -17.15 -19.27
N ALA A 10 19.03 -16.23 -19.57
CA ALA A 10 19.46 -15.19 -18.64
C ALA A 10 18.32 -14.24 -18.23
N GLU A 11 17.35 -14.00 -19.12
CA GLU A 11 16.17 -13.20 -18.82
C GLU A 11 15.12 -13.94 -17.97
N ARG A 12 14.99 -15.27 -18.15
CA ARG A 12 14.00 -16.09 -17.44
C ARG A 12 14.43 -16.47 -16.02
N LEU A 13 15.72 -16.66 -15.78
CA LEU A 13 16.24 -17.09 -14.47
C LEU A 13 15.80 -16.16 -13.31
N PRO A 14 15.89 -14.82 -13.40
CA PRO A 14 15.43 -13.94 -12.34
C PRO A 14 13.92 -14.02 -12.08
N LEU A 15 13.11 -14.28 -13.11
CA LEU A 15 11.66 -14.42 -12.97
C LEU A 15 11.29 -15.73 -12.26
N ILE A 16 12.00 -16.82 -12.58
CA ILE A 16 11.87 -18.10 -11.86
C ILE A 16 12.30 -17.91 -10.40
N GLY A 17 13.41 -17.21 -10.17
CA GLY A 17 13.87 -16.85 -8.83
C GLY A 17 12.82 -16.05 -8.05
N LEU A 18 12.19 -15.06 -8.68
CA LEU A 18 11.11 -14.27 -8.05
C LEU A 18 9.92 -15.17 -7.69
N ALA A 19 9.50 -16.04 -8.60
CA ALA A 19 8.42 -16.99 -8.34
C ALA A 19 8.76 -17.89 -7.14
N ALA A 20 10.01 -18.35 -7.03
CA ALA A 20 10.48 -19.12 -5.88
C ALA A 20 10.47 -18.31 -4.57
N VAL A 21 10.87 -17.03 -4.59
CA VAL A 21 10.80 -16.14 -3.43
C VAL A 21 9.34 -15.93 -2.97
N ILE A 22 8.43 -15.67 -3.91
CA ILE A 22 6.99 -15.52 -3.63
C ILE A 22 6.42 -16.82 -3.07
N ALA A 23 6.77 -17.97 -3.67
CA ALA A 23 6.34 -19.27 -3.18
C ALA A 23 6.87 -19.55 -1.76
N ALA A 24 8.13 -19.23 -1.48
CA ALA A 24 8.72 -19.38 -0.15
C ALA A 24 7.99 -18.51 0.90
N ALA A 25 7.70 -17.25 0.56
CA ALA A 25 6.90 -16.37 1.42
C ALA A 25 5.50 -16.93 1.68
N ALA A 26 4.83 -17.41 0.63
CA ALA A 26 3.50 -18.02 0.76
C ALA A 26 3.55 -19.28 1.64
N LEU A 27 4.52 -20.16 1.43
CA LEU A 27 4.70 -21.37 2.23
C LEU A 27 5.01 -21.07 3.70
N LEU A 28 5.71 -19.96 3.98
CA LEU A 28 5.99 -19.51 5.34
C LEU A 28 4.73 -19.01 6.06
N TYR A 29 3.80 -18.36 5.36
CA TYR A 29 2.68 -17.66 6.00
C TYR A 29 1.34 -18.38 5.89
N LEU A 30 1.08 -19.09 4.79
CA LEU A 30 -0.21 -19.71 4.49
C LEU A 30 -0.65 -20.74 5.55
N PRO A 31 0.23 -21.62 6.08
CA PRO A 31 -0.16 -22.58 7.12
C PRO A 31 -0.69 -21.91 8.39
N HIS A 32 -0.24 -20.68 8.64
CA HIS A 32 -0.48 -19.96 9.87
C HIS A 32 -1.68 -19.00 9.79
N LEU A 33 -2.36 -18.89 8.64
CA LEU A 33 -3.50 -17.98 8.48
C LEU A 33 -4.62 -18.25 9.49
N ARG A 34 -4.76 -19.50 9.96
CA ARG A 34 -5.83 -19.93 10.88
C ARG A 34 -5.39 -20.08 12.33
N ASP A 35 -4.16 -19.70 12.66
CA ASP A 35 -3.67 -19.73 14.04
C ASP A 35 -4.59 -18.90 14.94
N ALA A 36 -4.71 -19.26 16.22
CA ALA A 36 -5.40 -18.41 17.18
C ALA A 36 -4.79 -17.00 17.20
N ILE A 37 -5.60 -15.98 17.51
CA ILE A 37 -5.09 -14.63 17.72
C ILE A 37 -4.10 -14.66 18.91
N GLY A 38 -2.88 -14.15 18.71
CA GLY A 38 -1.85 -14.17 19.73
C GLY A 38 -0.58 -13.43 19.30
N GLY A 39 0.43 -13.42 20.17
CA GLY A 39 1.73 -12.80 19.90
C GLY A 39 1.70 -11.27 19.93
N PHE A 40 2.73 -10.65 19.37
CA PHE A 40 2.96 -9.19 19.49
C PHE A 40 1.85 -8.32 18.87
N GLN A 41 1.16 -8.81 17.83
CA GLN A 41 0.17 -8.03 17.05
C GLN A 41 -1.29 -8.39 17.35
N HIS A 42 -1.55 -9.18 18.40
CA HIS A 42 -2.90 -9.68 18.72
C HIS A 42 -3.97 -8.58 18.83
N THR A 43 -3.63 -7.43 19.41
CA THR A 43 -4.54 -6.29 19.56
C THR A 43 -5.00 -5.74 18.21
N ASN A 44 -4.08 -5.61 17.25
CA ASN A 44 -4.39 -5.11 15.92
C ASN A 44 -5.31 -6.09 15.16
N GLU A 45 -5.02 -7.39 15.26
CA GLU A 45 -5.84 -8.40 14.58
C GLU A 45 -7.27 -8.47 15.13
N GLY A 46 -7.41 -8.41 16.45
CA GLY A 46 -8.73 -8.33 17.10
C GLY A 46 -9.47 -7.06 16.70
N PHE A 47 -8.77 -5.91 16.75
CA PHE A 47 -9.31 -4.61 16.40
C PHE A 47 -9.86 -4.56 14.97
N TYR A 48 -9.04 -4.89 13.98
CA TYR A 48 -9.48 -4.86 12.58
C TYR A 48 -10.47 -5.98 12.24
N GLY A 49 -10.38 -7.14 12.91
CA GLY A 49 -11.37 -8.20 12.79
C GLY A 49 -12.77 -7.75 13.24
N LEU A 50 -12.87 -7.06 14.38
CA LEU A 50 -14.12 -6.48 14.86
C LEU A 50 -14.64 -5.40 13.91
N LEU A 51 -13.79 -4.46 13.49
CA LEU A 51 -14.16 -3.42 12.52
C LEU A 51 -14.73 -4.01 11.23
N ALA A 52 -14.08 -5.04 10.68
CA ALA A 52 -14.52 -5.68 9.45
C ALA A 52 -15.88 -6.37 9.61
N ARG A 53 -16.12 -7.05 10.74
CA ARG A 53 -17.41 -7.68 11.05
C ARG A 53 -18.52 -6.63 11.13
N ASP A 54 -18.23 -5.50 11.77
CA ASP A 54 -19.20 -4.42 11.92
C ASP A 54 -19.53 -3.74 10.59
N TYR A 55 -18.53 -3.48 9.75
CA TYR A 55 -18.77 -2.98 8.39
C TYR A 55 -19.44 -4.01 7.47
N ALA A 56 -19.27 -5.31 7.72
CA ALA A 56 -19.91 -6.36 6.93
C ALA A 56 -21.43 -6.38 7.10
N HIS A 57 -21.93 -5.98 8.28
CA HIS A 57 -23.35 -6.03 8.63
C HIS A 57 -23.96 -4.65 8.95
N GLY A 58 -23.16 -3.58 8.93
CA GLY A 58 -23.55 -2.22 9.28
C GLY A 58 -23.30 -1.19 8.17
N PRO A 59 -23.54 0.10 8.45
CA PRO A 59 -23.28 1.19 7.53
C PRO A 59 -21.79 1.36 7.23
N LEU A 60 -21.42 1.49 5.95
CA LEU A 60 -20.02 1.65 5.53
C LEU A 60 -19.37 2.96 6.00
N LEU A 61 -20.17 4.00 6.27
CA LEU A 61 -19.67 5.33 6.64
C LEU A 61 -19.71 5.58 8.17
N ALA A 62 -20.29 4.67 8.95
CA ALA A 62 -20.46 4.82 10.39
C ALA A 62 -20.37 3.44 11.08
N PRO A 63 -19.17 2.99 11.50
CA PRO A 63 -19.03 1.76 12.27
C PRO A 63 -19.61 1.93 13.67
N TRP A 64 -20.14 0.84 14.24
CA TRP A 64 -20.89 0.84 15.51
C TRP A 64 -20.01 0.73 16.77
N LEU A 65 -18.70 0.50 16.62
CA LEU A 65 -17.83 0.05 17.72
C LEU A 65 -17.34 1.17 18.65
N HIS A 66 -16.83 2.32 18.18
CA HIS A 66 -16.44 3.42 19.09
C HIS A 66 -16.19 4.79 18.40
N PRO A 67 -16.48 5.94 19.05
CA PRO A 67 -16.15 7.28 18.54
C PRO A 67 -14.66 7.51 18.23
N LEU A 68 -13.75 6.91 19.02
CA LEU A 68 -12.30 7.01 18.81
C LEU A 68 -11.83 6.28 17.53
N GLU A 69 -12.60 5.31 17.06
CA GLU A 69 -12.28 4.48 15.88
C GLU A 69 -12.66 5.18 14.57
N SER A 70 -13.50 6.22 14.65
CA SER A 70 -13.93 7.00 13.49
C SER A 70 -12.82 7.87 12.88
N ASN A 71 -11.64 7.88 13.52
CA ASN A 71 -10.44 8.56 13.03
C ASN A 71 -9.55 7.68 12.14
N ASN A 72 -9.82 6.37 12.08
CA ASN A 72 -9.05 5.47 11.23
C ASN A 72 -9.49 5.56 9.76
N PRO A 73 -8.54 5.54 8.82
CA PRO A 73 -8.88 5.48 7.40
C PRO A 73 -9.59 4.15 7.07
N PRO A 74 -10.59 4.15 6.19
CA PRO A 74 -11.57 3.06 6.15
C PRO A 74 -11.25 1.96 5.12
N LEU A 75 -10.26 2.14 4.24
CA LEU A 75 -10.10 1.25 3.09
C LEU A 75 -9.79 -0.20 3.49
N TYR A 76 -8.85 -0.41 4.41
CA TYR A 76 -8.51 -1.76 4.86
C TYR A 76 -9.69 -2.48 5.50
N PRO A 77 -10.39 -1.92 6.51
CA PRO A 77 -11.54 -2.59 7.08
C PRO A 77 -12.72 -2.73 6.08
N TRP A 78 -12.87 -1.84 5.10
CA TRP A 78 -13.85 -2.04 4.01
C TRP A 78 -13.50 -3.24 3.14
N VAL A 79 -12.25 -3.39 2.69
CA VAL A 79 -11.82 -4.54 1.89
C VAL A 79 -11.97 -5.83 2.69
N GLN A 80 -11.61 -5.81 3.97
CA GLN A 80 -11.79 -6.95 4.87
C GLN A 80 -13.27 -7.30 5.04
N ALA A 81 -14.15 -6.31 5.21
CA ALA A 81 -15.59 -6.51 5.33
C ALA A 81 -16.21 -7.15 4.08
N LEU A 82 -15.72 -6.86 2.87
CA LEU A 82 -16.18 -7.53 1.65
C LEU A 82 -15.93 -9.04 1.69
N LEU A 83 -14.76 -9.46 2.20
CA LEU A 83 -14.44 -10.88 2.37
C LEU A 83 -15.29 -11.52 3.46
N VAL A 84 -15.53 -10.81 4.56
CA VAL A 84 -16.41 -11.27 5.65
C VAL A 84 -17.84 -11.45 5.16
N ARG A 85 -18.36 -10.51 4.34
CA ARG A 85 -19.67 -10.64 3.68
C ARG A 85 -19.76 -11.85 2.76
N ALA A 86 -18.64 -12.25 2.17
CA ALA A 86 -18.52 -13.48 1.37
C ALA A 86 -18.37 -14.76 2.22
N GLY A 87 -18.44 -14.66 3.55
CA GLY A 87 -18.39 -15.79 4.48
C GLY A 87 -16.99 -16.11 5.03
N ALA A 88 -15.99 -15.27 4.78
CA ALA A 88 -14.67 -15.45 5.39
C ALA A 88 -14.70 -15.12 6.89
N ASP A 89 -13.90 -15.85 7.67
CA ASP A 89 -13.59 -15.46 9.05
C ASP A 89 -12.89 -14.07 9.05
N PRO A 90 -13.28 -13.12 9.91
CA PRO A 90 -12.70 -11.78 9.90
C PRO A 90 -11.19 -11.74 10.08
N VAL A 91 -10.62 -12.56 10.95
CA VAL A 91 -9.18 -12.59 11.19
C VAL A 91 -8.47 -13.17 9.98
N VAL A 92 -8.96 -14.30 9.47
CA VAL A 92 -8.42 -14.95 8.26
C VAL A 92 -8.49 -14.00 7.06
N ALA A 93 -9.57 -13.23 6.90
CA ALA A 93 -9.73 -12.23 5.86
C ALA A 93 -8.64 -11.14 5.94
N GLY A 94 -8.42 -10.57 7.13
CA GLY A 94 -7.38 -9.55 7.33
C GLY A 94 -5.96 -10.09 7.11
N ARG A 95 -5.69 -11.31 7.57
CA ARG A 95 -4.41 -11.98 7.36
C ARG A 95 -4.18 -12.33 5.89
N ALA A 96 -5.22 -12.75 5.17
CA ALA A 96 -5.13 -13.02 3.74
C ALA A 96 -4.83 -11.73 2.95
N ILE A 97 -5.47 -10.61 3.29
CA ILE A 97 -5.16 -9.29 2.68
C ILE A 97 -3.69 -8.94 2.91
N SER A 98 -3.20 -9.09 4.14
CA SER A 98 -1.82 -8.74 4.50
C SER A 98 -0.80 -9.68 3.84
N LEU A 99 -1.10 -10.98 3.76
CA LEU A 99 -0.30 -11.95 3.01
C LEU A 99 -0.22 -11.55 1.54
N LEU A 100 -1.35 -11.34 0.87
CA LEU A 100 -1.39 -10.94 -0.53
C LEU A 100 -0.65 -9.63 -0.77
N ALA A 101 -0.77 -8.67 0.15
CA ALA A 101 0.00 -7.43 0.12
C ALA A 101 1.52 -7.68 0.25
N THR A 102 1.96 -8.58 1.13
CA THR A 102 3.38 -8.96 1.25
C THR A 102 3.91 -9.57 -0.05
N LEU A 103 3.16 -10.48 -0.65
CA LEU A 103 3.55 -11.11 -1.92
C LEU A 103 3.62 -10.07 -3.06
N LEU A 104 2.65 -9.14 -3.09
CA LEU A 104 2.64 -8.03 -4.03
C LEU A 104 3.83 -7.09 -3.80
N CYS A 105 4.18 -6.77 -2.55
CA CYS A 105 5.37 -5.99 -2.22
C CYS A 105 6.64 -6.65 -2.78
N ALA A 106 6.81 -7.96 -2.63
CA ALA A 106 7.97 -8.67 -3.18
C ALA A 106 8.06 -8.51 -4.71
N ALA A 107 6.93 -8.65 -5.42
CA ALA A 107 6.86 -8.45 -6.86
C ALA A 107 7.14 -6.99 -7.27
N LEU A 108 6.63 -6.01 -6.52
CA LEU A 108 6.84 -4.59 -6.78
C LEU A 108 8.26 -4.13 -6.48
N VAL A 109 8.87 -4.62 -5.39
CA VAL A 109 10.29 -4.39 -5.07
C VAL A 109 11.16 -4.92 -6.20
N PHE A 110 10.89 -6.16 -6.66
CA PHE A 110 11.57 -6.70 -7.84
C PHE A 110 11.41 -5.80 -9.06
N ALA A 111 10.17 -5.43 -9.40
CA ALA A 111 9.87 -4.65 -10.61
C ALA A 111 10.53 -3.26 -10.58
N LEU A 112 10.47 -2.57 -9.44
CA LEU A 112 11.05 -1.25 -9.26
C LEU A 112 12.58 -1.30 -9.32
N CYS A 113 13.21 -2.19 -8.55
CA CYS A 113 14.66 -2.34 -8.56
C CYS A 113 15.20 -2.85 -9.91
N ALA A 114 14.48 -3.76 -10.58
CA ALA A 114 14.85 -4.23 -11.91
C ALA A 114 14.77 -3.14 -12.98
N ARG A 115 13.88 -2.15 -12.79
CA ARG A 115 13.77 -0.98 -13.67
C ARG A 115 14.86 0.06 -13.39
N LEU A 116 15.16 0.31 -12.11
CA LEU A 116 16.15 1.31 -11.71
C LEU A 116 17.59 0.83 -11.90
N TYR A 117 17.81 -0.48 -11.83
CA TYR A 117 19.11 -1.12 -11.94
C TYR A 117 19.03 -2.26 -12.96
N ASP A 118 18.90 -3.50 -12.49
CA ASP A 118 18.84 -4.70 -13.32
C ASP A 118 18.05 -5.82 -12.62
N ARG A 119 17.67 -6.85 -13.39
CA ARG A 119 16.84 -7.97 -12.90
C ARG A 119 17.49 -8.79 -11.78
N ARG A 120 18.82 -8.91 -11.72
CA ARG A 120 19.49 -9.64 -10.64
C ARG A 120 19.42 -8.83 -9.34
N THR A 121 19.69 -7.54 -9.42
CA THR A 121 19.51 -6.61 -8.30
C THR A 121 18.07 -6.62 -7.79
N GLY A 122 17.09 -6.61 -8.70
CA GLY A 122 15.68 -6.76 -8.34
C GLY A 122 15.35 -8.06 -7.62
N LEU A 123 15.91 -9.19 -8.06
CA LEU A 123 15.72 -10.49 -7.39
C LEU A 123 16.30 -10.48 -5.97
N VAL A 124 17.53 -9.99 -5.81
CA VAL A 124 18.19 -9.90 -4.50
C VAL A 124 17.39 -8.98 -3.58
N ALA A 125 16.94 -7.82 -4.06
CA ALA A 125 16.12 -6.90 -3.28
C ALA A 125 14.79 -7.52 -2.81
N ALA A 126 14.10 -8.27 -3.68
CA ALA A 126 12.86 -8.96 -3.33
C ALA A 126 13.08 -10.07 -2.29
N ALA A 127 14.18 -10.84 -2.43
CA ALA A 127 14.55 -11.86 -1.44
C ALA A 127 14.86 -11.21 -0.08
N VAL A 128 15.70 -10.17 -0.06
CA VAL A 128 16.00 -9.42 1.17
C VAL A 128 14.71 -8.88 1.80
N PHE A 129 13.82 -8.28 1.01
CA PHE A 129 12.54 -7.77 1.51
C PHE A 129 11.71 -8.86 2.22
N VAL A 130 11.51 -10.01 1.59
CA VAL A 130 10.69 -11.10 2.15
C VAL A 130 11.28 -11.66 3.44
N PHE A 131 12.62 -11.77 3.52
CA PHE A 131 13.31 -12.37 4.67
C PHE A 131 13.72 -11.35 5.74
N LEU A 132 13.37 -10.07 5.59
CA LEU A 132 13.59 -9.08 6.65
C LEU A 132 12.76 -9.47 7.89
N PRO A 133 13.36 -9.50 9.10
CA PRO A 133 12.64 -9.89 10.32
C PRO A 133 11.37 -9.07 10.57
N GLY A 134 11.39 -7.77 10.25
CA GLY A 134 10.22 -6.92 10.36
C GLY A 134 9.08 -7.35 9.44
N VAL A 135 9.38 -7.72 8.19
CA VAL A 135 8.40 -8.23 7.23
C VAL A 135 7.92 -9.61 7.64
N ALA A 136 8.80 -10.49 8.15
CA ALA A 136 8.40 -11.78 8.72
C ALA A 136 7.43 -11.65 9.91
N LEU A 137 7.63 -10.62 10.75
CA LEU A 137 6.82 -10.40 11.94
C LEU A 137 5.43 -9.81 11.64
N VAL A 138 5.31 -8.98 10.60
CA VAL A 138 4.06 -8.24 10.27
C VAL A 138 3.39 -8.69 8.97
N GLY A 139 4.10 -9.47 8.15
CA GLY A 139 3.75 -9.82 6.77
C GLY A 139 2.44 -10.58 6.62
N ARG A 140 2.01 -11.27 7.67
CA ARG A 140 0.76 -12.05 7.68
C ARG A 140 -0.29 -11.51 8.62
N ASN A 141 0.07 -10.65 9.56
CA ASN A 141 -0.83 -10.22 10.63
C ASN A 141 -1.90 -9.30 10.06
N ALA A 142 -3.12 -9.38 10.59
CA ALA A 142 -4.21 -8.52 10.13
C ALA A 142 -3.98 -7.07 10.61
N GLN A 143 -3.25 -6.28 9.81
CA GLN A 143 -2.89 -4.90 10.09
C GLN A 143 -2.69 -4.08 8.82
N THR A 144 -2.65 -2.75 8.96
CA THR A 144 -2.62 -1.83 7.82
C THR A 144 -1.24 -1.61 7.20
N ASP A 145 -0.15 -1.95 7.90
CA ASP A 145 1.22 -1.57 7.50
C ASP A 145 1.64 -2.14 6.14
N VAL A 146 1.44 -3.44 5.94
CA VAL A 146 1.84 -4.11 4.69
C VAL A 146 0.90 -3.74 3.54
N PRO A 147 -0.44 -3.72 3.69
CA PRO A 147 -1.34 -3.21 2.66
C PRO A 147 -1.00 -1.79 2.20
N VAL A 148 -0.69 -0.88 3.14
CA VAL A 148 -0.23 0.49 2.83
C VAL A 148 1.05 0.46 2.03
N LEU A 149 2.03 -0.34 2.48
CA LEU A 149 3.31 -0.46 1.79
C LEU A 149 3.14 -0.97 0.36
N ALA A 150 2.26 -1.95 0.14
CA ALA A 150 1.97 -2.49 -1.20
C ALA A 150 1.36 -1.43 -2.12
N LEU A 151 0.36 -0.68 -1.65
CA LEU A 151 -0.27 0.40 -2.40
C LEU A 151 0.73 1.54 -2.68
N GLN A 152 1.56 1.89 -1.70
CA GLN A 152 2.58 2.92 -1.82
C GLN A 152 3.67 2.51 -2.82
N LEU A 153 4.17 1.28 -2.77
CA LEU A 153 5.12 0.75 -3.74
C LEU A 153 4.52 0.69 -5.14
N ALA A 154 3.26 0.31 -5.27
CA ALA A 154 2.55 0.29 -6.55
C ALA A 154 2.44 1.71 -7.13
N ALA A 155 2.03 2.68 -6.30
CA ALA A 155 1.96 4.08 -6.67
C ALA A 155 3.31 4.62 -7.14
N VAL A 156 4.39 4.39 -6.38
CA VAL A 156 5.75 4.80 -6.75
C VAL A 156 6.18 4.15 -8.07
N THR A 157 5.97 2.83 -8.22
CA THR A 157 6.37 2.09 -9.42
C THR A 157 5.64 2.60 -10.66
N VAL A 158 4.32 2.79 -10.57
CA VAL A 158 3.52 3.31 -11.68
C VAL A 158 3.90 4.76 -11.98
N TYR A 159 4.19 5.58 -10.97
CA TYR A 159 4.62 6.96 -11.18
C TYR A 159 5.96 7.05 -11.91
N VAL A 160 6.95 6.23 -11.52
CA VAL A 160 8.24 6.15 -12.23
C VAL A 160 8.02 5.77 -13.70
N ILE A 161 7.13 4.81 -13.98
CA ILE A 161 6.75 4.44 -15.34
C ILE A 161 6.09 5.63 -16.07
N ALA A 162 5.17 6.34 -15.42
CA ALA A 162 4.47 7.49 -15.97
C ALA A 162 5.43 8.63 -16.34
N ALA A 163 6.42 8.89 -15.49
CA ALA A 163 7.38 9.97 -15.64
C ALA A 163 8.41 9.74 -16.75
N GLU A 164 8.50 8.50 -17.28
CA GLU A 164 9.32 8.15 -18.44
C GLU A 164 8.52 8.16 -19.76
N ARG A 165 7.19 8.37 -19.72
CA ARG A 165 6.37 8.40 -20.94
C ARG A 165 6.52 9.70 -21.71
N THR A 166 6.65 9.59 -23.02
CA THR A 166 6.69 10.72 -23.96
C THR A 166 5.30 11.25 -24.33
N GLY A 167 4.28 10.39 -24.34
CA GLY A 167 2.92 10.77 -24.72
C GLY A 167 2.16 11.46 -23.59
N ARG A 168 1.75 12.73 -23.79
CA ARG A 168 1.06 13.57 -22.78
C ARG A 168 -0.14 12.88 -22.13
N ARG A 169 -1.03 12.29 -22.92
CA ARG A 169 -2.23 11.57 -22.43
C ARG A 169 -1.84 10.32 -21.63
N SER A 170 -0.90 9.52 -22.16
CA SER A 170 -0.46 8.29 -21.48
C SER A 170 0.24 8.56 -20.15
N ALA A 171 1.07 9.62 -20.10
CA ALA A 171 1.73 10.09 -18.89
C ALA A 171 0.69 10.54 -17.86
N ALA A 172 -0.32 11.32 -18.27
CA ALA A 172 -1.38 11.77 -17.38
C ALA A 172 -2.23 10.61 -16.81
N LEU A 173 -2.60 9.63 -17.64
CA LEU A 173 -3.39 8.48 -17.18
C LEU A 173 -2.63 7.59 -16.21
N LEU A 174 -1.36 7.29 -16.48
CA LEU A 174 -0.53 6.52 -15.55
C LEU A 174 -0.22 7.33 -14.29
N GLY A 175 -0.02 8.64 -14.42
CA GLY A 175 0.06 9.55 -13.27
C GLY A 175 -1.19 9.48 -12.41
N ALA A 176 -2.37 9.59 -13.01
CA ALA A 176 -3.65 9.47 -12.31
C ALA A 176 -3.82 8.10 -11.63
N LEU A 177 -3.40 7.00 -12.28
CA LEU A 177 -3.40 5.68 -11.64
C LEU A 177 -2.46 5.64 -10.42
N ALA A 178 -1.24 6.16 -10.55
CA ALA A 178 -0.31 6.25 -9.43
C ALA A 178 -0.88 7.09 -8.27
N GLY A 179 -1.52 8.21 -8.60
CA GLY A 179 -2.19 9.06 -7.62
C GLY A 179 -3.37 8.37 -6.94
N ALA A 180 -4.19 7.65 -7.70
CA ALA A 180 -5.31 6.89 -7.15
C ALA A 180 -4.81 5.79 -6.18
N LEU A 181 -3.72 5.11 -6.52
CA LEU A 181 -3.07 4.13 -5.63
C LEU A 181 -2.52 4.79 -4.36
N MET A 182 -1.89 5.97 -4.47
CA MET A 182 -1.41 6.73 -3.32
C MET A 182 -2.57 7.23 -2.44
N GLY A 183 -3.66 7.69 -3.06
CA GLY A 183 -4.89 8.07 -2.36
C GLY A 183 -5.50 6.89 -1.62
N ALA A 184 -5.56 5.71 -2.25
CA ALA A 184 -5.99 4.47 -1.60
C ALA A 184 -5.06 4.07 -0.44
N ALA A 185 -3.74 4.25 -0.58
CA ALA A 185 -2.79 4.04 0.50
C ALA A 185 -3.07 4.99 1.68
N ALA A 186 -3.35 6.26 1.42
CA ALA A 186 -3.74 7.24 2.45
C ALA A 186 -5.08 6.89 3.12
N LEU A 187 -6.05 6.39 2.35
CA LEU A 187 -7.31 5.83 2.87
C LEU A 187 -7.13 4.53 3.66
N THR A 188 -5.92 3.97 3.69
CA THR A 188 -5.57 2.84 4.57
C THR A 188 -4.81 3.32 5.81
N LYS A 189 -3.83 4.20 5.63
CA LYS A 189 -3.05 4.83 6.71
C LYS A 189 -2.41 6.11 6.21
N LEU A 190 -2.58 7.21 6.95
CA LEU A 190 -2.09 8.53 6.54
C LEU A 190 -0.56 8.58 6.36
N SER A 191 0.18 7.69 7.04
CA SER A 191 1.64 7.55 6.89
C SER A 191 2.08 7.26 5.45
N ALA A 192 1.18 6.77 4.58
CA ALA A 192 1.47 6.57 3.16
C ALA A 192 2.01 7.83 2.45
N LEU A 193 1.55 9.01 2.88
CA LEU A 193 1.91 10.28 2.26
C LEU A 193 3.37 10.68 2.49
N ILE A 194 4.10 9.98 3.36
CA ILE A 194 5.55 10.17 3.54
C ILE A 194 6.35 9.87 2.27
N ALA A 195 5.77 9.10 1.33
CA ALA A 195 6.37 8.87 0.02
C ALA A 195 6.38 10.13 -0.86
N LEU A 196 5.48 11.09 -0.65
CA LEU A 196 5.35 12.26 -1.51
C LEU A 196 6.59 13.18 -1.45
N PRO A 197 7.11 13.55 -0.25
CA PRO A 197 8.38 14.26 -0.18
C PRO A 197 9.54 13.52 -0.84
N ALA A 198 9.65 12.20 -0.66
CA ALA A 198 10.71 11.40 -1.27
C ALA A 198 10.62 11.41 -2.81
N LEU A 199 9.42 11.27 -3.37
CA LEU A 199 9.18 11.38 -4.81
C LEU A 199 9.48 12.79 -5.34
N ALA A 200 9.10 13.83 -4.60
CA ALA A 200 9.41 15.20 -4.96
C ALA A 200 10.93 15.44 -5.00
N LEU A 201 11.66 14.99 -3.98
CA LEU A 201 13.13 15.06 -3.94
C LEU A 201 13.77 14.30 -5.11
N TRP A 202 13.29 13.10 -5.40
CA TRP A 202 13.73 12.31 -6.55
C TRP A 202 13.50 13.04 -7.88
N GLN A 203 12.34 13.67 -8.06
CA GLN A 203 12.03 14.44 -9.28
C GLN A 203 12.86 15.72 -9.41
N VAL A 204 13.09 16.43 -8.29
CA VAL A 204 13.99 17.59 -8.27
C VAL A 204 15.40 17.18 -8.68
N TRP A 205 15.90 16.07 -8.14
CA TRP A 205 17.21 15.53 -8.49
C TRP A 205 17.28 15.11 -9.97
N ARG A 206 16.26 14.40 -10.47
CA ARG A 206 16.18 13.90 -11.85
C ARG A 206 16.07 15.02 -12.88
N THR A 207 15.20 16.00 -12.64
CA THR A 207 14.91 17.08 -13.61
C THR A 207 15.76 18.32 -13.39
N ARG A 208 16.59 18.34 -12.33
CA ARG A 208 17.46 19.47 -11.93
C ARG A 208 16.68 20.78 -11.76
N GLY A 209 15.47 20.72 -11.19
CA GLY A 209 14.61 21.89 -10.98
C GLY A 209 13.17 21.53 -10.63
N LEU A 210 12.24 22.46 -10.86
CA LEU A 210 10.81 22.32 -10.52
C LEU A 210 9.89 22.10 -11.74
N ARG A 211 10.47 21.82 -12.92
CA ARG A 211 9.72 21.62 -14.17
C ARG A 211 8.74 20.43 -14.09
N TRP A 212 9.07 19.44 -13.27
CA TRP A 212 8.25 18.26 -13.00
C TRP A 212 6.87 18.57 -12.43
N LEU A 213 6.68 19.74 -11.80
CA LEU A 213 5.38 20.17 -11.26
C LEU A 213 4.34 20.39 -12.37
N ALA A 214 4.79 20.78 -13.57
CA ALA A 214 3.93 20.99 -14.72
C ALA A 214 3.77 19.72 -15.59
N GLU A 215 4.45 18.62 -15.24
CA GLU A 215 4.37 17.39 -16.02
C GLU A 215 2.98 16.74 -15.88
N PRO A 216 2.41 16.22 -16.99
CA PRO A 216 1.10 15.58 -16.97
C PRO A 216 1.01 14.41 -15.98
N ALA A 217 2.09 13.64 -15.83
CA ALA A 217 2.17 12.55 -14.86
C ALA A 217 2.02 13.05 -13.42
N THR A 218 2.73 14.14 -13.07
CA THR A 218 2.65 14.76 -11.74
C THR A 218 1.27 15.36 -11.49
N LEU A 219 0.74 16.12 -12.46
CA LEU A 219 -0.59 16.73 -12.33
C LEU A 219 -1.67 15.67 -12.17
N GLY A 220 -1.62 14.60 -12.97
CA GLY A 220 -2.52 13.46 -12.84
C GLY A 220 -2.41 12.78 -11.47
N ALA A 221 -1.19 12.55 -11.00
CA ALA A 221 -0.94 11.93 -9.70
C ALA A 221 -1.45 12.79 -8.53
N LEU A 222 -1.16 14.09 -8.53
CA LEU A 222 -1.63 15.01 -7.48
C LEU A 222 -3.16 15.09 -7.46
N ALA A 223 -3.78 15.28 -8.63
CA ALA A 223 -5.23 15.36 -8.75
C ALA A 223 -5.92 14.08 -8.25
N ALA A 224 -5.44 12.91 -8.68
CA ALA A 224 -6.03 11.63 -8.28
C ALA A 224 -5.75 11.26 -6.81
N THR A 225 -4.58 11.63 -6.26
CA THR A 225 -4.28 11.46 -4.83
C THR A 225 -5.23 12.28 -3.99
N ALA A 226 -5.42 13.56 -4.35
CA ALA A 226 -6.34 14.46 -3.65
C ALA A 226 -7.79 13.99 -3.79
N LEU A 227 -8.20 13.57 -4.99
CA LEU A 227 -9.57 13.10 -5.23
C LEU A 227 -9.86 11.82 -4.44
N VAL A 228 -9.04 10.77 -4.58
CA VAL A 228 -9.28 9.49 -3.91
C VAL A 228 -9.02 9.62 -2.41
N GLY A 229 -7.83 10.08 -2.03
CA GLY A 229 -7.45 10.22 -0.62
C GLY A 229 -8.32 11.21 0.13
N GLY A 230 -8.64 12.35 -0.48
CA GLY A 230 -9.42 13.42 0.15
C GLY A 230 -10.90 13.13 0.32
N THR A 231 -11.48 12.12 -0.37
CA THR A 231 -12.92 11.80 -0.25
C THR A 231 -13.35 11.51 1.19
N TRP A 232 -12.67 10.58 1.86
CA TRP A 232 -13.00 10.22 3.24
C TRP A 232 -12.74 11.37 4.20
N TYR A 233 -11.56 11.99 4.12
CA TYR A 233 -11.20 13.09 5.02
C TYR A 233 -12.11 14.30 4.84
N GLY A 234 -12.51 14.62 3.60
CA GLY A 234 -13.48 15.66 3.30
C GLY A 234 -14.88 15.33 3.84
N TYR A 235 -15.35 14.10 3.63
CA TYR A 235 -16.60 13.62 4.22
C TYR A 235 -16.60 13.74 5.75
N ARG A 236 -15.51 13.30 6.40
CA ARG A 236 -15.37 13.35 7.87
C ARG A 236 -15.28 14.79 8.39
N ALA A 237 -14.53 15.65 7.72
CA ALA A 237 -14.48 17.07 8.06
C ALA A 237 -15.85 17.75 7.95
N ALA A 238 -16.68 17.35 6.97
CA ALA A 238 -18.02 17.91 6.78
C ALA A 238 -19.08 17.36 7.76
N THR A 239 -18.91 16.13 8.25
CA THR A 239 -19.94 15.41 9.02
C THR A 239 -19.63 15.21 10.50
N ALA A 240 -18.39 15.43 10.92
CA ALA A 240 -17.97 15.24 12.31
C ALA A 240 -17.12 16.43 12.80
N ALA A 241 -17.77 17.39 13.48
CA ALA A 241 -17.09 18.56 14.05
C ALA A 241 -15.94 18.17 15.00
N GLU A 242 -16.07 17.06 15.72
CA GLU A 242 -15.03 16.54 16.63
C GLU A 242 -13.85 15.88 15.90
N PHE A 243 -14.00 15.49 14.62
CA PHE A 243 -12.93 14.83 13.85
C PHE A 243 -11.71 15.74 13.71
N LEU A 244 -11.93 17.01 13.35
CA LEU A 244 -10.84 17.98 13.20
C LEU A 244 -10.16 18.26 14.54
N THR A 245 -10.93 18.37 15.63
CA THR A 245 -10.43 18.57 16.99
C THR A 245 -9.65 17.35 17.51
N ALA A 246 -10.08 16.14 17.18
CA ALA A 246 -9.38 14.93 17.55
C ALA A 246 -8.06 14.78 16.76
N GLN A 247 -8.07 15.10 15.46
CA GLN A 247 -6.87 15.10 14.62
C GLN A 247 -5.88 16.17 15.10
N SER A 248 -6.33 17.38 15.44
CA SER A 248 -5.45 18.45 15.94
C SER A 248 -4.79 18.09 17.27
N ARG A 249 -5.49 17.40 18.18
CA ARG A 249 -4.91 16.84 19.42
C ARG A 249 -3.86 15.77 19.12
N LEU A 250 -4.10 14.88 18.16
CA LEU A 250 -3.16 13.82 17.78
C LEU A 250 -1.83 14.36 17.20
N ILE A 251 -1.88 15.51 16.52
CA ILE A 251 -0.68 16.19 16.00
C ILE A 251 -0.10 17.24 16.98
N GLY A 252 -0.56 17.25 18.24
CA GLY A 252 -0.02 18.10 19.30
C GLY A 252 -0.44 19.57 19.23
N LEU A 253 -1.40 19.93 18.37
CA LEU A 253 -1.94 21.29 18.23
C LEU A 253 -3.13 21.59 19.15
N GLY A 254 -3.58 20.61 19.94
CA GLY A 254 -4.82 20.68 20.72
C GLY A 254 -4.74 21.43 22.05
N ASN A 255 -3.59 22.00 22.43
CA ASN A 255 -3.38 22.74 23.68
C ASN A 255 -2.88 24.18 23.43
N LEU A 256 -3.45 24.86 22.44
CA LEU A 256 -3.20 26.29 22.22
C LEU A 256 -4.39 27.10 22.74
N ASP A 257 -4.67 26.96 24.03
CA ASP A 257 -5.52 27.86 24.83
C ASP A 257 -4.65 28.50 25.92
#